data_AF-A0A166F530-F1
#
_entry.id   AF-A0A166F530-F1
#
_cell.length_a   1.000
_cell.length_b   1.000
_cell.length_c   1.000
_cell.angle_alpha   90.00
_cell.angle_beta   90.00
_cell.angle_gamma   90.00
#
_symmetry.space_group_name_H-M   'P 1'
#
loop_
_entity.id
_entity.type
_entity.pdbx_description
1 polymer ?
#
loop_
_entity_poly.entity_id
_entity_poly.type
_entity_poly.pdbx_seq_one_letter_code
_entity_poly.pdbx_strand_id
1 'polypeptide(L)'
;MLCISFTRIVNLLLLLSAANVLAGPLASRGPRIVHEKRSPHAAATWQKHRRVDARTPVPIRVGLKQRNIHEIEDLLYSVSDPESPKYGQHWEYHEIAQHFAPEDETIAAVKEWLAEEGFGPERVRLTSTKGWIEIDATFGEAERLLDTEYHVYRHDDGSEHVGCDEYSVPAHVRHHVDLVTPTVNVMRKRTSSDNPRRSLSKGGIVRGPKTNGKKVAAAALPTDLSTCDTMITPDCLRALYNINMSPTETAVNTFAIVEFTPQSYVQSDLNMFFANFSPSQVGTTPILVSIDGGEPTATVENSFDINGESDLDFVHQEIG
;
A
#
# COMPACT_ATOMS: atom_id res chain seq x y z
N MET A 1 78.43 57.85 -7.92
CA MET A 1 78.40 57.89 -6.45
C MET A 1 76.98 58.30 -6.05
N LEU A 2 76.04 57.37 -5.87
CA LEU A 2 75.78 56.52 -4.69
C LEU A 2 75.39 57.29 -3.42
N CYS A 3 74.16 57.02 -2.96
CA CYS A 3 73.59 56.97 -1.59
C CYS A 3 72.15 57.54 -1.62
N ILE A 4 71.08 56.76 -1.79
CA ILE A 4 70.45 55.69 -0.98
C ILE A 4 69.85 56.18 0.37
N SER A 5 68.51 56.13 0.39
CA SER A 5 67.53 55.86 1.47
C SER A 5 67.28 56.88 2.59
N PHE A 6 66.00 57.22 2.82
CA PHE A 6 65.14 56.50 3.78
C PHE A 6 63.67 57.00 3.82
N THR A 7 62.73 56.04 3.90
CA THR A 7 61.38 56.08 4.51
C THR A 7 60.26 57.00 3.96
N ARG A 8 59.24 56.36 3.35
CA ARG A 8 57.82 56.53 3.73
C ARG A 8 57.09 55.18 3.62
N ILE A 9 56.60 54.69 4.75
CA ILE A 9 55.73 53.53 4.93
C ILE A 9 54.31 54.07 5.21
N VAL A 10 53.28 53.22 5.02
CA VAL A 10 51.88 53.31 5.50
C VAL A 10 50.95 53.94 4.43
N ASN A 11 50.01 53.25 3.78
CA ASN A 11 48.90 52.43 4.31
C ASN A 11 48.35 51.50 3.21
N LEU A 12 48.22 50.19 3.46
CA LEU A 12 47.33 49.30 2.70
C LEU A 12 46.53 48.47 3.71
N LEU A 13 45.27 48.88 3.93
CA LEU A 13 44.29 48.16 4.75
C LEU A 13 43.75 46.97 3.94
N LEU A 14 44.18 45.76 4.29
CA LEU A 14 43.57 44.50 3.85
C LEU A 14 42.54 44.06 4.89
N LEU A 15 41.27 44.14 4.52
CA LEU A 15 40.14 43.59 5.27
C LEU A 15 40.17 42.06 5.19
N LEU A 16 40.61 41.40 6.26
CA LEU A 16 40.35 39.97 6.48
C LEU A 16 38.96 39.82 7.12
N SER A 17 37.96 39.52 6.30
CA SER A 17 36.69 38.97 6.75
C SER A 17 36.87 37.49 7.08
N ALA A 18 37.03 37.17 8.36
CA ALA A 18 36.95 35.80 8.85
C ALA A 18 35.50 35.29 8.68
N ALA A 19 35.31 34.32 7.80
CA ALA A 19 34.07 33.57 7.71
C ALA A 19 33.98 32.65 8.94
N ASN A 20 33.15 33.04 9.92
CA ASN A 20 32.70 32.14 10.96
C ASN A 20 31.79 31.08 10.32
N VAL A 21 32.36 29.92 10.00
CA VAL A 21 31.57 28.72 9.75
C VAL A 21 30.99 28.32 11.11
N LEU A 22 29.71 28.62 11.34
CA LEU A 22 28.96 27.95 12.40
C LEU A 22 28.89 26.47 12.03
N ALA A 23 29.84 25.68 12.52
CA ALA A 23 29.63 24.27 12.69
C ALA A 23 28.53 24.13 13.76
N GLY A 24 27.29 23.91 13.32
CA GLY A 24 26.23 23.45 14.21
C GLY A 24 26.70 22.18 14.92
N PRO A 25 26.29 21.94 16.18
CA PRO A 25 26.63 20.69 16.85
C PRO A 25 26.13 19.55 15.97
N LEU A 26 27.06 18.70 15.51
CA LEU A 26 26.72 17.37 15.05
C LEU A 26 26.09 16.70 16.26
N ALA A 27 24.75 16.66 16.31
CA ALA A 27 24.03 15.82 17.25
C ALA A 27 24.72 14.46 17.17
N SER A 28 25.17 13.95 18.32
CA SER A 28 25.86 12.68 18.39
C SER A 28 24.87 11.62 17.95
N ARG A 29 24.89 11.29 16.65
CA ARG A 29 24.12 10.19 16.07
C ARG A 29 24.61 8.94 16.80
N GLY A 30 23.79 8.45 17.72
CA GLY A 30 24.05 7.22 18.43
C GLY A 30 24.31 6.07 17.46
N PRO A 31 24.87 4.93 17.92
CA PRO A 31 25.13 3.80 17.05
C PRO A 31 23.86 3.37 16.33
N ARG A 32 23.94 3.25 15.01
CA ARG A 32 22.87 2.73 14.15
C ARG A 32 23.03 1.24 13.99
N ILE A 33 21.90 0.54 13.93
CA ILE A 33 21.85 -0.92 13.78
C ILE A 33 20.84 -1.28 12.69
N VAL A 34 21.19 -2.31 11.92
CA VAL A 34 20.32 -2.83 10.85
C VAL A 34 19.01 -3.30 11.47
N HIS A 35 17.91 -2.72 11.00
CA HIS A 35 16.56 -3.05 11.46
C HIS A 35 15.99 -4.20 10.64
N GLU A 36 16.00 -4.05 9.32
CA GLU A 36 15.49 -5.04 8.37
C GLU A 36 16.39 -5.13 7.14
N LYS A 37 16.35 -6.32 6.53
CA LYS A 37 17.04 -6.64 5.28
C LYS A 37 16.11 -7.41 4.37
N ARG A 38 16.15 -7.08 3.09
CA ARG A 38 15.40 -7.75 2.02
C ARG A 38 15.68 -9.24 2.05
N SER A 39 14.61 -10.04 1.94
CA SER A 39 14.74 -11.48 1.93
C SER A 39 15.52 -11.97 0.70
N PRO A 40 16.28 -13.07 0.80
CA PRO A 40 17.02 -13.63 -0.34
C PRO A 40 16.12 -13.95 -1.54
N HIS A 41 14.88 -14.38 -1.28
CA HIS A 41 13.92 -14.66 -2.33
C HIS A 41 13.52 -13.38 -3.10
N ALA A 42 13.18 -12.31 -2.38
CA ALA A 42 12.84 -11.03 -3.01
C ALA A 42 14.04 -10.42 -3.75
N ALA A 43 15.26 -10.60 -3.24
CA ALA A 43 16.48 -10.15 -3.92
C ALA A 43 16.76 -10.91 -5.24
N ALA A 44 16.31 -12.16 -5.35
CA ALA A 44 16.47 -12.94 -6.57
C ALA A 44 15.48 -12.53 -7.68
N THR A 45 14.25 -12.12 -7.31
CA THR A 45 13.20 -11.75 -8.27
C THR A 45 13.19 -10.26 -8.62
N TRP A 46 13.71 -9.41 -7.73
CA TRP A 46 13.72 -7.95 -7.92
C TRP A 46 15.15 -7.46 -8.15
N GLN A 47 15.44 -7.10 -9.39
CA GLN A 47 16.77 -6.64 -9.79
C GLN A 47 16.89 -5.13 -9.55
N LYS A 48 17.95 -4.71 -8.87
CA LYS A 48 18.29 -3.30 -8.67
C LYS A 48 18.57 -2.66 -10.04
N HIS A 49 17.84 -1.61 -10.38
CA HIS A 49 17.89 -0.99 -11.71
C HIS A 49 18.58 0.38 -11.68
N ARG A 50 17.95 1.40 -11.08
CA ARG A 50 18.47 2.78 -11.04
C ARG A 50 18.30 3.41 -9.67
N ARG A 51 19.19 4.32 -9.29
CA ARG A 51 19.03 5.14 -8.07
C ARG A 51 17.90 6.15 -8.27
N VAL A 52 17.16 6.42 -7.19
CA VAL A 52 16.07 7.42 -7.20
C VAL A 52 16.66 8.84 -7.07
N ASP A 53 16.02 9.85 -7.66
CA ASP A 53 16.44 11.25 -7.45
C ASP A 53 16.20 11.61 -5.97
N ALA A 54 17.26 12.05 -5.30
CA ALA A 54 17.26 12.42 -3.89
C ALA A 54 16.26 13.54 -3.56
N ARG A 55 15.83 14.35 -4.54
CA ARG A 55 14.86 15.44 -4.35
C ARG A 55 13.40 15.00 -4.54
N THR A 56 13.15 13.79 -5.02
CA THR A 56 11.80 13.29 -5.22
C THR A 56 11.11 13.13 -3.86
N PRO A 57 9.90 13.71 -3.67
CA PRO A 57 9.13 13.52 -2.46
C PRO A 57 8.71 12.06 -2.28
N VAL A 58 8.70 11.60 -1.03
CA VAL A 58 8.26 10.28 -0.63
C VAL A 58 7.57 10.36 0.74
N PRO A 59 6.32 9.86 0.85
CA PRO A 59 5.71 9.68 2.16
C PRO A 59 6.34 8.46 2.84
N ILE A 60 7.06 8.70 3.94
CA ILE A 60 7.60 7.64 4.79
C ILE A 60 6.61 7.33 5.90
N ARG A 61 6.33 6.05 6.13
CA ARG A 61 5.54 5.61 7.30
C ARG A 61 6.40 4.74 8.21
N VAL A 62 6.48 5.12 9.48
CA VAL A 62 7.14 4.36 10.54
C VAL A 62 6.06 3.63 11.32
N GLY A 63 6.05 2.30 11.23
CA GLY A 63 5.20 1.41 11.99
C GLY A 63 5.75 1.25 13.40
N LEU A 64 4.94 1.63 14.38
CA LEU A 64 5.30 1.61 15.79
C LEU A 64 4.99 0.27 16.42
N LYS A 65 5.83 -0.14 17.37
CA LYS A 65 5.64 -1.40 18.08
C LYS A 65 4.35 -1.38 18.89
N GLN A 66 3.44 -2.28 18.52
CA GLN A 66 2.15 -2.42 19.18
C GLN A 66 2.27 -3.20 20.49
N ARG A 67 1.46 -2.84 21.49
CA ARG A 67 1.37 -3.60 22.74
C ARG A 67 0.38 -4.76 22.59
N ASN A 68 0.42 -5.71 23.52
CA ASN A 68 -0.56 -6.81 23.65
C ASN A 68 -0.70 -7.70 22.40
N ILE A 69 0.22 -7.64 21.43
CA ILE A 69 0.17 -8.46 20.20
C ILE A 69 0.13 -9.96 20.50
N HIS A 70 0.74 -10.39 21.59
CA HIS A 70 0.70 -11.78 22.05
C HIS A 70 -0.70 -12.27 22.44
N GLU A 71 -1.66 -11.36 22.69
CA GLU A 71 -3.05 -11.69 23.04
C GLU A 71 -3.96 -11.79 21.80
N ILE A 72 -3.50 -11.38 20.61
CA ILE A 72 -4.35 -11.29 19.40
C ILE A 72 -5.02 -12.62 19.09
N GLU A 73 -4.28 -13.71 19.17
CA GLU A 73 -4.77 -15.05 18.82
C GLU A 73 -5.92 -15.46 19.76
N ASP A 74 -5.70 -15.37 21.07
CA ASP A 74 -6.70 -15.72 22.07
C ASP A 74 -7.95 -14.84 21.96
N LEU A 75 -7.77 -13.53 21.74
CA LEU A 75 -8.88 -12.60 21.56
C LEU A 75 -9.68 -12.92 20.30
N LEU A 76 -9.00 -13.20 19.19
CA LEU A 76 -9.63 -13.56 17.91
C LEU A 76 -10.44 -14.84 18.03
N TYR A 77 -9.87 -15.90 18.62
CA TYR A 77 -10.59 -17.16 18.84
C TYR A 77 -11.76 -16.98 19.79
N SER A 78 -11.62 -16.16 20.84
CA SER A 78 -12.71 -15.94 21.79
C SER A 78 -13.98 -15.39 21.13
N VAL A 79 -13.86 -14.55 20.10
CA VAL A 79 -15.02 -13.95 19.40
C VAL A 79 -15.43 -14.73 18.16
N SER A 80 -14.58 -15.61 17.64
CA SER A 80 -14.79 -16.29 16.35
C SER A 80 -15.12 -17.79 16.47
N ASP A 81 -14.85 -18.43 17.61
CA ASP A 81 -15.19 -19.83 17.86
C ASP A 81 -16.67 -19.97 18.23
N PRO A 82 -17.50 -20.72 17.46
CA PRO A 82 -18.91 -20.95 17.77
C PRO A 82 -19.18 -21.59 19.13
N GLU A 83 -18.20 -22.30 19.72
CA GLU A 83 -18.32 -22.90 21.04
C GLU A 83 -17.97 -21.92 22.18
N SER A 84 -17.38 -20.78 21.85
CA SER A 84 -17.02 -19.75 22.83
C SER A 84 -18.25 -19.00 23.34
N PRO A 85 -18.34 -18.71 24.65
CA PRO A 85 -19.41 -17.86 25.20
C PRO A 85 -19.36 -16.41 24.68
N LYS A 86 -18.25 -16.00 24.05
CA LYS A 86 -18.07 -14.67 23.44
C LYS A 86 -18.25 -14.68 21.91
N TYR A 87 -18.69 -15.79 21.32
CA TYR A 87 -18.92 -15.88 19.88
C TYR A 87 -19.80 -14.73 19.36
N GLY A 88 -19.35 -14.06 18.30
CA GLY A 88 -20.03 -12.93 17.67
C GLY A 88 -19.97 -11.60 18.46
N GLN A 89 -19.36 -11.57 19.64
CA GLN A 89 -19.16 -10.34 20.42
C GLN A 89 -17.87 -9.63 19.99
N HIS A 90 -17.83 -9.20 18.74
CA HIS A 90 -16.71 -8.46 18.18
C HIS A 90 -16.51 -7.12 18.89
N TRP A 91 -15.26 -6.65 18.91
CA TRP A 91 -14.90 -5.39 19.56
C TRP A 91 -15.19 -4.21 18.65
N GLU A 92 -15.50 -3.07 19.25
CA GLU A 92 -15.56 -1.82 18.54
C GLU A 92 -14.16 -1.38 18.09
N TYR A 93 -14.09 -0.67 16.96
CA TYR A 93 -12.82 -0.20 16.39
C TYR A 93 -11.95 0.56 17.40
N HIS A 94 -12.55 1.40 18.24
CA HIS A 94 -11.81 2.21 19.22
C HIS A 94 -11.23 1.36 20.36
N GLU A 95 -11.89 0.26 20.75
CA GLU A 95 -11.39 -0.67 21.75
C GLU A 95 -10.15 -1.39 21.23
N ILE A 96 -10.19 -1.86 19.98
CA ILE A 96 -9.05 -2.46 19.30
C ILE A 96 -7.90 -1.46 19.21
N ALA A 97 -8.17 -0.24 18.72
CA ALA A 97 -7.16 0.80 18.57
C ALA A 97 -6.50 1.15 19.90
N GLN A 98 -7.26 1.23 21.00
CA GLN A 98 -6.73 1.51 22.33
C GLN A 98 -5.95 0.33 22.93
N HIS A 99 -6.43 -0.90 22.73
CA HIS A 99 -5.82 -2.10 23.32
C HIS A 99 -4.46 -2.41 22.71
N PHE A 100 -4.30 -2.22 21.40
CA PHE A 100 -3.06 -2.49 20.66
C PHE A 100 -2.23 -1.22 20.37
N ALA A 101 -2.63 -0.06 20.89
CA ALA A 101 -1.86 1.17 20.72
C ALA A 101 -0.43 1.01 21.26
N PRO A 102 0.59 1.54 20.58
CA PRO A 102 1.93 1.63 21.13
C PRO A 102 1.95 2.40 22.46
N GLU A 103 2.94 2.11 23.31
CA GLU A 103 3.15 2.85 24.54
C GLU A 103 3.51 4.31 24.26
N ASP A 104 3.13 5.23 25.15
CA ASP A 104 3.45 6.66 25.00
C ASP A 104 4.98 6.88 24.94
N GLU A 105 5.77 6.05 25.63
CA GLU A 105 7.24 6.03 25.55
C GLU A 105 7.73 5.69 24.13
N THR A 106 7.13 4.68 23.49
CA THR A 106 7.43 4.29 22.10
C THR A 106 7.14 5.44 21.12
N ILE A 107 6.01 6.11 21.29
CA ILE A 107 5.63 7.26 20.45
C ILE A 107 6.59 8.43 20.68
N ALA A 108 6.96 8.71 21.93
CA ALA A 108 7.87 9.80 22.28
C ALA A 108 9.28 9.55 21.73
N ALA A 109 9.84 8.36 21.93
CA ALA A 109 11.18 8.00 21.45
C ALA A 109 11.31 8.14 19.93
N VAL A 110 10.31 7.68 19.18
CA VAL A 110 10.32 7.81 17.71
C VAL A 110 10.16 9.26 17.28
N LYS A 111 9.29 10.05 17.92
CA LYS A 111 9.15 11.49 17.61
C LYS A 111 10.42 12.28 17.92
N GLU A 112 11.09 11.98 19.02
CA GLU A 112 12.36 12.60 19.40
C GLU A 112 13.45 12.29 18.36
N TRP A 113 13.59 11.01 17.98
CA TRP A 113 14.49 10.61 16.89
C TRP A 113 14.21 11.35 15.58
N LEU A 114 12.95 11.49 15.18
CA LEU A 114 12.58 12.20 13.96
C LEU A 114 12.93 13.70 14.06
N ALA A 115 12.72 14.31 15.23
CA ALA A 115 13.10 15.70 15.47
C ALA A 115 14.63 15.91 15.41
N GLU A 116 15.41 14.97 15.97
CA GLU A 116 16.89 14.99 15.90
C GLU A 116 17.41 14.89 14.46
N GLU A 117 16.73 14.13 13.59
CA GLU A 117 17.07 14.02 12.16
C GLU A 117 16.50 15.18 11.30
N GLY A 118 15.86 16.16 11.94
CA GLY A 118 15.43 17.42 11.32
C GLY A 118 14.00 17.42 10.78
N PHE A 119 13.17 16.45 11.16
CA PHE A 119 11.74 16.46 10.82
C PHE A 119 10.95 17.21 11.89
N GLY A 120 10.51 18.42 11.55
CA GLY A 120 9.69 19.26 12.43
C GLY A 120 8.28 18.70 12.64
N PRO A 121 7.57 19.14 13.70
CA PRO A 121 6.22 18.67 14.02
C PRO A 121 5.21 18.85 12.88
N GLU A 122 5.42 19.81 11.99
CA GLU A 122 4.59 20.09 10.83
C GLU A 122 4.67 19.02 9.73
N ARG A 123 5.75 18.23 9.71
CA ARG A 123 5.98 17.14 8.74
C ARG A 123 5.71 15.77 9.32
N VAL A 124 5.36 15.68 10.61
CA VAL A 124 5.25 14.42 11.36
C VAL A 124 3.82 14.25 11.87
N ARG A 125 3.12 13.25 11.34
CA ARG A 125 1.70 12.99 11.65
C ARG A 125 1.53 11.63 12.31
N LEU A 126 1.01 11.62 13.54
CA LEU A 126 0.56 10.38 14.18
C LEU A 126 -0.83 10.01 13.66
N THR A 127 -1.01 8.75 13.28
CA THR A 127 -2.32 8.21 12.85
C THR A 127 -3.30 8.07 14.02
N SER A 128 -4.60 7.97 13.72
CA SER A 128 -5.66 7.88 14.76
C SER A 128 -5.56 6.64 15.63
N THR A 129 -5.11 5.51 15.08
CA THR A 129 -4.82 4.27 15.83
C THR A 129 -3.51 4.33 16.61
N LYS A 130 -2.74 5.41 16.45
CA LYS A 130 -1.37 5.59 16.97
C LYS A 130 -0.35 4.56 16.48
N GLY A 131 -0.73 3.60 15.62
CA GLY A 131 0.18 2.55 15.15
C GLY A 131 1.21 3.01 14.13
N TRP A 132 0.99 4.17 13.51
CA TRP A 132 1.89 4.71 12.47
C TRP A 132 2.20 6.19 12.70
N ILE A 133 3.45 6.56 12.45
CA ILE A 133 3.88 7.93 12.24
C ILE A 133 4.20 8.12 10.75
N GLU A 134 3.53 9.07 10.12
CA GLU A 134 3.77 9.46 8.73
C GLU A 134 4.65 10.70 8.66
N ILE A 135 5.55 10.72 7.69
CA ILE A 135 6.55 11.76 7.50
C ILE A 135 6.60 12.13 6.03
N ASP A 136 6.41 13.40 5.72
CA ASP A 136 6.65 13.93 4.39
C ASP A 136 8.15 14.17 4.22
N ALA A 137 8.83 13.35 3.42
CA ALA A 137 10.27 13.40 3.20
C ALA A 137 10.63 13.50 1.71
N THR A 138 11.89 13.76 1.42
CA THR A 138 12.51 13.46 0.13
C THR A 138 13.33 12.17 0.24
N PHE A 139 13.59 11.47 -0.87
CA PHE A 139 14.43 10.27 -0.81
C PHE A 139 15.82 10.55 -0.22
N GLY A 140 16.41 11.70 -0.46
CA GLY A 140 17.69 12.08 0.14
C GLY A 140 17.63 12.30 1.65
N GLU A 141 16.50 12.78 2.18
CA GLU A 141 16.26 12.81 3.63
C GLU A 141 16.02 11.40 4.19
N ALA A 142 15.26 10.56 3.49
CA ALA A 142 14.99 9.18 3.88
C ALA A 142 16.26 8.31 3.90
N GLU A 143 17.14 8.45 2.91
CA GLU A 143 18.46 7.80 2.86
C GLU A 143 19.31 8.16 4.09
N ARG A 144 19.29 9.43 4.53
CA ARG A 144 19.98 9.86 5.77
C ARG A 144 19.29 9.37 7.03
N LEU A 145 17.96 9.43 7.08
CA LEU A 145 17.15 9.00 8.22
C LEU A 145 17.39 7.52 8.52
N LEU A 146 17.46 6.69 7.48
CA LEU A 146 17.47 5.22 7.56
C LEU A 146 18.83 4.59 7.22
N ASP A 147 19.87 5.39 6.99
CA ASP A 147 21.23 4.95 6.62
C ASP A 147 21.21 3.88 5.51
N THR A 148 20.61 4.26 4.38
CA THR A 148 20.29 3.36 3.28
C THR A 148 20.40 4.07 1.92
N GLU A 149 20.26 3.32 0.84
CA GLU A 149 20.20 3.85 -0.52
C GLU A 149 18.95 3.37 -1.26
N TYR A 150 18.16 4.32 -1.76
CA TYR A 150 16.93 4.04 -2.46
C TYR A 150 17.15 3.80 -3.96
N HIS A 151 16.57 2.71 -4.42
CA HIS A 151 16.66 2.27 -5.81
C HIS A 151 15.28 1.90 -6.34
N VAL A 152 15.11 2.09 -7.64
CA VAL A 152 14.07 1.43 -8.41
C VAL A 152 14.55 0.01 -8.67
N TYR A 153 13.73 -0.96 -8.27
CA TYR A 153 13.88 -2.37 -8.57
C TYR A 153 12.92 -2.74 -9.69
N ARG A 154 13.36 -3.63 -10.58
CA ARG A 154 12.56 -4.17 -11.67
C ARG A 154 12.38 -5.67 -11.49
N HIS A 155 11.16 -6.14 -11.64
CA HIS A 155 10.83 -7.56 -11.68
C HIS A 155 10.89 -8.10 -13.13
N ASP A 156 10.96 -9.42 -13.28
CA ASP A 156 11.05 -10.09 -14.59
C ASP A 156 9.84 -9.81 -15.50
N ASP A 157 8.68 -9.49 -14.92
CA ASP A 157 7.45 -9.09 -15.65
C ASP A 157 7.45 -7.62 -16.13
N GLY A 158 8.50 -6.86 -15.81
CA GLY A 158 8.64 -5.45 -16.16
C GLY A 158 8.07 -4.48 -15.11
N SER A 159 7.44 -4.96 -14.04
CA SER A 159 6.98 -4.10 -12.95
C SER A 159 8.15 -3.43 -12.22
N GLU A 160 7.97 -2.18 -11.81
CA GLU A 160 8.96 -1.40 -11.07
C GLU A 160 8.46 -1.09 -9.65
N HIS A 161 9.35 -1.12 -8.67
CA HIS A 161 9.09 -0.78 -7.28
C HIS A 161 10.26 -0.01 -6.67
N VAL A 162 9.97 1.01 -5.85
CA VAL A 162 11.02 1.79 -5.15
C VAL A 162 11.22 1.26 -3.74
N GLY A 163 12.47 0.98 -3.38
CA GLY A 163 12.82 0.51 -2.05
C GLY A 163 14.33 0.49 -1.81
N CYS A 164 14.76 -0.32 -0.85
CA CYS A 164 16.18 -0.55 -0.53
C CYS A 164 16.47 -2.04 -0.25
N ASP A 165 17.75 -2.38 -0.07
CA ASP A 165 18.18 -3.75 0.26
C ASP A 165 18.18 -4.00 1.78
N GLU A 166 18.55 -3.00 2.57
CA GLU A 166 18.51 -3.01 4.03
C GLU A 166 18.41 -1.58 4.54
N TYR A 167 18.06 -1.40 5.80
CA TYR A 167 18.09 -0.08 6.43
C TYR A 167 18.37 -0.20 7.93
N SER A 168 18.86 0.90 8.50
CA SER A 168 19.26 0.99 9.90
C SER A 168 18.56 2.12 10.63
N VAL A 169 18.28 1.90 11.90
CA VAL A 169 17.73 2.89 12.83
C VAL A 169 18.67 3.04 14.03
N PRO A 170 18.61 4.13 14.81
CA PRO A 170 19.39 4.23 16.04
C PRO A 170 19.07 3.08 17.00
N ALA A 171 20.07 2.61 17.73
CA ALA A 171 19.94 1.45 18.61
C ALA A 171 18.82 1.57 19.65
N HIS A 172 18.61 2.78 20.18
CA HIS A 172 17.54 3.05 21.15
C HIS A 172 16.14 3.04 20.50
N VAL A 173 16.03 3.33 19.20
CA VAL A 173 14.76 3.38 18.47
C VAL A 173 14.30 1.99 18.01
N ARG A 174 15.24 1.06 17.78
CA ARG A 174 14.93 -0.26 17.20
C ARG A 174 13.82 -1.02 17.92
N HIS A 175 13.73 -0.90 19.25
CA HIS A 175 12.70 -1.61 20.03
C HIS A 175 11.30 -0.98 19.92
N HIS A 176 11.21 0.25 19.38
CA HIS A 176 9.99 1.04 19.25
C HIS A 176 9.41 1.01 17.83
N VAL A 177 10.17 0.51 16.85
CA VAL A 177 9.78 0.43 15.44
C VAL A 177 9.59 -1.03 15.06
N ASP A 178 8.46 -1.36 14.45
CA ASP A 178 8.25 -2.67 13.85
C ASP A 178 8.75 -2.68 12.41
N LEU A 179 8.37 -1.68 11.60
CA LEU A 179 8.81 -1.56 10.21
C LEU A 179 8.80 -0.11 9.72
N VAL A 180 9.49 0.17 8.61
CA VAL A 180 9.44 1.45 7.91
C VAL A 180 9.09 1.21 6.45
N THR A 181 8.21 2.00 5.85
CA THR A 181 7.81 1.86 4.44
C THR A 181 7.83 3.21 3.71
N PRO A 182 8.18 3.26 2.41
CA PRO A 182 8.69 2.15 1.58
C PRO A 182 10.16 1.84 1.89
N THR A 183 10.54 0.56 2.06
CA THR A 183 11.94 0.12 2.28
C THR A 183 12.23 -1.23 1.61
N VAL A 184 12.36 -2.31 2.39
CA VAL A 184 12.63 -3.68 1.93
C VAL A 184 11.34 -4.42 1.54
N ASN A 185 10.21 -3.96 2.06
CA ASN A 185 8.90 -4.58 1.88
C ASN A 185 8.35 -4.31 0.48
N VAL A 186 8.37 -5.34 -0.36
CA VAL A 186 7.83 -5.25 -1.72
C VAL A 186 6.35 -5.61 -1.73
N MET A 187 5.51 -4.59 -1.85
CA MET A 187 4.08 -4.80 -2.15
C MET A 187 3.93 -5.01 -3.65
N ARG A 188 3.98 -6.27 -4.09
CA ARG A 188 3.74 -6.60 -5.49
C ARG A 188 2.25 -6.47 -5.80
N LYS A 189 1.90 -5.48 -6.62
CA LYS A 189 0.57 -5.41 -7.25
C LYS A 189 0.46 -6.59 -8.21
N ARG A 190 -0.44 -7.53 -7.92
CA ARG A 190 -0.75 -8.60 -8.87
C ARG A 190 -1.35 -7.94 -10.11
N THR A 191 -0.67 -8.04 -11.23
CA THR A 191 -1.28 -7.66 -12.51
C THR A 191 -1.95 -8.89 -13.09
N SER A 192 -2.93 -8.72 -13.95
CA SER A 192 -3.55 -9.79 -14.74
C SER A 192 -2.52 -10.61 -15.56
N SER A 193 -1.31 -10.07 -15.78
CA SER A 193 -0.14 -10.77 -16.35
C SER A 193 0.53 -11.79 -15.42
N ASP A 194 0.26 -11.77 -14.10
CA ASP A 194 0.76 -12.75 -13.14
C ASP A 194 0.02 -14.08 -13.16
N ASN A 195 -1.11 -14.12 -13.86
CA ASN A 195 -1.49 -15.37 -14.48
C ASN A 195 -0.54 -15.52 -15.67
N PRO A 196 0.47 -16.41 -15.61
CA PRO A 196 0.97 -16.93 -16.87
C PRO A 196 -0.30 -17.38 -17.57
N ARG A 197 -0.66 -16.72 -18.69
CA ARG A 197 -1.51 -17.34 -19.69
C ARG A 197 -0.87 -18.70 -19.81
N ARG A 198 -1.51 -19.74 -19.25
CA ARG A 198 -1.03 -21.11 -19.40
C ARG A 198 -1.01 -21.26 -20.90
N SER A 199 0.16 -21.05 -21.48
CA SER A 199 0.43 -21.34 -22.86
C SER A 199 0.00 -22.78 -22.95
N LEU A 200 -1.11 -22.99 -23.64
CA LEU A 200 -1.74 -24.28 -23.85
C LEU A 200 -0.77 -25.09 -24.72
N SER A 201 0.38 -25.47 -24.18
CA SER A 201 1.18 -26.55 -24.68
C SER A 201 0.44 -27.83 -24.29
N LYS A 202 -0.34 -28.31 -25.26
CA LYS A 202 -0.78 -29.69 -25.47
C LYS A 202 -0.63 -30.61 -24.25
N GLY A 203 -1.75 -30.89 -23.55
CA GLY A 203 -1.88 -32.16 -22.81
C GLY A 203 -2.51 -32.12 -21.42
N GLY A 204 -2.83 -30.97 -20.84
CA GLY A 204 -3.46 -30.89 -19.51
C GLY A 204 -4.98 -30.76 -19.56
N ILE A 205 -5.70 -31.57 -18.79
CA ILE A 205 -7.16 -31.41 -18.56
C ILE A 205 -7.36 -30.07 -17.84
N VAL A 206 -7.80 -29.04 -18.57
CA VAL A 206 -8.18 -27.74 -18.00
C VAL A 206 -9.56 -27.90 -17.36
N ARG A 207 -9.61 -27.90 -16.03
CA ARG A 207 -10.83 -27.70 -15.22
C ARG A 207 -11.03 -26.19 -15.00
N GLY A 208 -11.40 -25.49 -16.05
CA GLY A 208 -11.81 -24.08 -16.02
C GLY A 208 -12.87 -23.85 -17.10
N PRO A 209 -13.68 -22.77 -17.01
CA PRO A 209 -14.71 -22.48 -17.99
C PRO A 209 -14.09 -22.39 -19.38
N LYS A 210 -14.51 -23.27 -20.30
CA LYS A 210 -14.06 -23.23 -21.69
C LYS A 210 -14.81 -22.09 -22.36
N THR A 211 -14.13 -21.02 -22.72
CA THR A 211 -14.72 -20.03 -23.63
C THR A 211 -14.80 -20.66 -25.02
N ASN A 212 -15.93 -20.51 -25.70
CA ASN A 212 -16.09 -20.97 -27.08
C ASN A 212 -15.64 -19.90 -28.11
N GLY A 213 -15.04 -18.80 -27.64
CA GLY A 213 -14.64 -17.65 -28.47
C GLY A 213 -15.80 -16.89 -29.11
N LYS A 214 -17.05 -17.26 -28.85
CA LYS A 214 -18.23 -16.58 -29.39
C LYS A 214 -18.66 -15.50 -28.40
N LYS A 215 -18.70 -14.26 -28.87
CA LYS A 215 -19.37 -13.18 -28.14
C LYS A 215 -20.84 -13.52 -28.04
N VAL A 216 -21.39 -13.55 -26.83
CA VAL A 216 -22.83 -13.74 -26.65
C VAL A 216 -23.52 -12.44 -27.03
N ALA A 217 -24.45 -12.51 -27.97
CA ALA A 217 -25.24 -11.34 -28.35
C ALA A 217 -26.15 -10.98 -27.18
N ALA A 218 -26.17 -9.69 -26.78
CA ALA A 218 -26.98 -9.21 -25.65
C ALA A 218 -28.47 -9.57 -25.75
N ALA A 219 -29.00 -9.73 -26.97
CA ALA A 219 -30.39 -10.13 -27.23
C ALA A 219 -30.70 -11.62 -27.00
N ALA A 220 -29.71 -12.43 -26.60
CA ALA A 220 -29.84 -13.88 -26.43
C ALA A 220 -29.43 -14.36 -25.03
N LEU A 221 -29.45 -13.48 -24.03
CA LEU A 221 -29.16 -13.86 -22.64
C LEU A 221 -30.34 -14.68 -22.10
N PRO A 222 -30.13 -15.96 -21.77
CA PRO A 222 -31.19 -16.83 -21.27
C PRO A 222 -31.60 -16.36 -19.88
N THR A 223 -32.89 -16.15 -19.68
CA THR A 223 -33.47 -15.81 -18.36
C THR A 223 -33.89 -17.07 -17.59
N ASP A 224 -33.46 -18.24 -18.04
CA ASP A 224 -33.73 -19.53 -17.43
C ASP A 224 -32.43 -20.30 -17.17
N LEU A 225 -32.53 -21.41 -16.46
CA LEU A 225 -31.38 -22.21 -16.05
C LEU A 225 -30.86 -23.17 -17.15
N SER A 226 -31.43 -23.10 -18.37
CA SER A 226 -31.18 -24.11 -19.41
C SER A 226 -29.78 -24.04 -20.01
N THR A 227 -29.08 -22.92 -19.83
CA THR A 227 -27.74 -22.67 -20.39
C THR A 227 -26.63 -22.57 -19.36
N CYS A 228 -26.90 -22.93 -18.10
CA CYS A 228 -25.90 -22.82 -17.02
C CYS A 228 -24.65 -23.69 -17.24
N ASP A 229 -24.73 -24.70 -18.11
CA ASP A 229 -23.58 -25.51 -18.54
C ASP A 229 -22.66 -24.79 -19.54
N THR A 230 -23.16 -23.73 -20.20
CA THR A 230 -22.43 -22.94 -21.20
C THR A 230 -22.08 -21.52 -20.75
N MET A 231 -22.92 -20.92 -19.90
CA MET A 231 -22.74 -19.58 -19.33
C MET A 231 -23.23 -19.57 -17.89
N ILE A 232 -22.36 -19.17 -16.96
CA ILE A 232 -22.73 -18.96 -15.57
C ILE A 232 -23.26 -17.54 -15.41
N THR A 233 -24.55 -17.42 -15.07
CA THR A 233 -25.22 -16.16 -14.72
C THR A 233 -25.49 -16.12 -13.21
N PRO A 234 -25.88 -14.96 -12.63
CA PRO A 234 -26.30 -14.90 -11.23
C PRO A 234 -27.42 -15.90 -10.89
N ASP A 235 -28.39 -16.12 -11.78
CA ASP A 235 -29.46 -17.11 -11.56
C ASP A 235 -28.94 -18.54 -11.54
N CYS A 236 -27.93 -18.87 -12.36
CA CYS A 236 -27.25 -20.16 -12.27
C CYS A 236 -26.58 -20.36 -10.90
N LEU A 237 -25.94 -19.32 -10.36
CA LEU A 237 -25.28 -19.39 -9.06
C LEU A 237 -26.28 -19.47 -7.91
N ARG A 238 -27.38 -18.70 -7.98
CA ARG A 238 -28.49 -18.81 -7.02
C ARG A 238 -29.09 -20.21 -7.01
N ALA A 239 -29.36 -20.79 -8.18
CA ALA A 239 -29.88 -22.15 -8.29
C ALA A 239 -28.88 -23.20 -7.76
N LEU A 240 -27.59 -23.05 -8.09
CA LEU A 240 -26.54 -23.98 -7.67
C LEU A 240 -26.34 -24.00 -6.15
N TYR A 241 -26.38 -22.82 -5.52
CA TYR A 241 -26.21 -22.66 -4.07
C TYR A 241 -27.53 -22.64 -3.30
N ASN A 242 -28.66 -22.91 -3.97
CA ASN A 242 -30.01 -22.93 -3.38
C ASN A 242 -30.38 -21.63 -2.65
N ILE A 243 -30.02 -20.50 -3.26
CA ILE A 243 -30.25 -19.14 -2.76
C ILE A 243 -31.62 -18.68 -3.23
N ASN A 244 -32.64 -19.04 -2.45
CA ASN A 244 -34.05 -18.84 -2.81
C ASN A 244 -34.66 -17.59 -2.14
N MET A 245 -33.81 -16.70 -1.62
CA MET A 245 -34.25 -15.48 -0.94
C MET A 245 -34.10 -14.26 -1.86
N SER A 246 -35.07 -13.35 -1.78
CA SER A 246 -34.87 -11.99 -2.29
C SER A 246 -34.06 -11.21 -1.26
N PRO A 247 -32.93 -10.59 -1.64
CA PRO A 247 -32.17 -9.74 -0.74
C PRO A 247 -33.12 -8.70 -0.14
N THR A 248 -33.25 -8.72 1.19
CA THR A 248 -33.97 -7.66 1.89
C THR A 248 -32.92 -6.61 2.22
N GLU A 249 -32.94 -5.48 1.53
CA GLU A 249 -32.02 -4.38 1.80
C GLU A 249 -32.18 -3.97 3.27
N THR A 250 -31.21 -4.33 4.10
CA THR A 250 -31.11 -3.78 5.44
C THR A 250 -30.23 -2.54 5.33
N ALA A 251 -30.70 -1.38 5.80
CA ALA A 251 -29.91 -0.15 5.88
C ALA A 251 -28.69 -0.25 6.84
N VAL A 252 -28.34 -1.46 7.30
CA VAL A 252 -27.36 -1.75 8.35
C VAL A 252 -26.16 -2.52 7.79
N ASN A 253 -26.36 -3.39 6.80
CA ASN A 253 -25.29 -4.22 6.27
C ASN A 253 -24.57 -3.53 5.11
N THR A 254 -23.25 -3.49 5.18
CA THR A 254 -22.38 -3.00 4.11
C THR A 254 -21.24 -4.00 3.88
N PHE A 255 -20.70 -4.01 2.67
CA PHE A 255 -19.46 -4.71 2.33
C PHE A 255 -18.59 -3.77 1.50
N ALA A 256 -17.30 -4.08 1.41
CA ALA A 256 -16.34 -3.31 0.64
C ALA A 256 -15.57 -4.24 -0.30
N ILE A 257 -15.32 -3.76 -1.51
CA ILE A 257 -14.47 -4.41 -2.51
C ILE A 257 -13.16 -3.62 -2.57
N VAL A 258 -12.03 -4.32 -2.46
CA VAL A 258 -10.70 -3.70 -2.43
C VAL A 258 -10.03 -3.86 -3.78
N GLU A 259 -9.80 -2.74 -4.45
CA GLU A 259 -9.12 -2.69 -5.73
C GLU A 259 -7.73 -2.07 -5.61
N PHE A 260 -6.78 -2.59 -6.38
CA PHE A 260 -5.42 -2.05 -6.44
C PHE A 260 -5.15 -1.45 -7.82
N THR A 261 -5.03 -0.12 -7.88
CA THR A 261 -4.71 0.62 -9.12
C THR A 261 -3.53 -0.02 -9.86
N PRO A 262 -3.64 -0.28 -11.17
CA PRO A 262 -4.61 0.31 -12.10
C PRO A 262 -5.98 -0.37 -12.16
N GLN A 263 -6.24 -1.45 -11.41
CA GLN A 263 -7.55 -2.11 -11.45
C GLN A 263 -8.66 -1.15 -10.98
N SER A 264 -9.72 -1.01 -11.77
CA SER A 264 -10.89 -0.21 -11.40
C SER A 264 -12.11 -0.59 -12.23
N TYR A 265 -13.31 -0.45 -11.66
CA TYR A 265 -14.57 -0.74 -12.35
C TYR A 265 -14.93 0.34 -13.39
N VAL A 266 -15.71 -0.05 -14.39
CA VAL A 266 -16.31 0.83 -15.40
C VAL A 266 -17.81 0.94 -15.16
N GLN A 267 -18.30 2.12 -14.80
CA GLN A 267 -19.71 2.32 -14.45
C GLN A 267 -20.69 1.94 -15.60
N SER A 268 -20.29 2.13 -16.87
CA SER A 268 -21.14 1.72 -18.00
C SER A 268 -21.31 0.20 -18.07
N ASP A 269 -20.28 -0.55 -17.69
CA ASP A 269 -20.27 -2.01 -17.76
C ASP A 269 -21.10 -2.59 -16.62
N LEU A 270 -21.00 -2.00 -15.42
CA LEU A 270 -21.91 -2.28 -14.31
C LEU A 270 -23.37 -2.02 -14.69
N ASN A 271 -23.68 -0.85 -15.24
CA ASN A 271 -25.04 -0.51 -15.66
C ASN A 271 -25.57 -1.47 -16.74
N MET A 272 -24.72 -1.88 -17.68
CA MET A 272 -25.07 -2.88 -18.70
C MET A 272 -25.33 -4.25 -18.08
N PHE A 273 -24.54 -4.67 -17.10
CA PHE A 273 -24.78 -5.91 -16.38
C PHE A 273 -26.09 -5.86 -15.58
N PHE A 274 -26.30 -4.79 -14.80
CA PHE A 274 -27.51 -4.59 -14.01
C PHE A 274 -28.76 -4.58 -14.89
N ALA A 275 -28.74 -3.93 -16.04
CA ALA A 275 -29.87 -3.93 -16.97
C ALA A 275 -30.28 -5.34 -17.42
N ASN A 276 -29.34 -6.29 -17.49
CA ASN A 276 -29.60 -7.66 -17.95
C ASN A 276 -29.89 -8.65 -16.80
N PHE A 277 -29.22 -8.51 -15.65
CA PHE A 277 -29.23 -9.53 -14.60
C PHE A 277 -29.67 -9.01 -13.22
N SER A 278 -29.71 -7.70 -13.02
CA SER A 278 -30.14 -7.09 -11.75
C SER A 278 -30.78 -5.71 -11.96
N PRO A 279 -32.02 -5.65 -12.50
CA PRO A 279 -32.63 -4.38 -12.89
C PRO A 279 -32.85 -3.40 -11.73
N SER A 280 -32.94 -3.88 -10.49
CA SER A 280 -33.06 -3.08 -9.27
C SER A 280 -31.85 -2.18 -9.01
N GLN A 281 -30.68 -2.52 -9.55
CA GLN A 281 -29.42 -1.80 -9.31
C GLN A 281 -29.04 -0.83 -10.43
N VAL A 282 -29.83 -0.74 -11.51
CA VAL A 282 -29.51 0.14 -12.63
C VAL A 282 -29.40 1.59 -12.15
N GLY A 283 -28.26 2.22 -12.40
CA GLY A 283 -27.97 3.59 -11.98
C GLY A 283 -27.38 3.72 -10.57
N THR A 284 -27.23 2.62 -9.82
CA THR A 284 -26.44 2.61 -8.58
C THR A 284 -24.94 2.71 -8.91
N THR A 285 -24.17 3.35 -8.02
CA THR A 285 -22.73 3.58 -8.21
C THR A 285 -22.01 3.23 -6.90
N PRO A 286 -20.90 2.48 -6.95
CA PRO A 286 -20.08 2.22 -5.77
C PRO A 286 -19.62 3.52 -5.08
N ILE A 287 -19.58 3.50 -3.74
CA ILE A 287 -19.03 4.61 -2.96
C ILE A 287 -17.51 4.45 -2.93
N LEU A 288 -16.78 5.38 -3.52
CA LEU A 288 -15.32 5.38 -3.51
C LEU A 288 -14.79 5.80 -2.13
N VAL A 289 -14.00 4.93 -1.52
CA VAL A 289 -13.14 5.27 -0.38
C VAL A 289 -11.69 5.25 -0.88
N SER A 290 -11.14 6.43 -1.16
CA SER A 290 -9.76 6.57 -1.65
C SER A 290 -8.76 6.27 -0.54
N ILE A 291 -7.83 5.34 -0.80
CA ILE A 291 -6.70 5.01 0.07
C ILE A 291 -5.43 5.37 -0.69
N ASP A 292 -4.56 6.17 -0.09
CA ASP A 292 -3.28 6.63 -0.68
C ASP A 292 -3.42 7.28 -2.07
N GLY A 293 -4.53 8.00 -2.29
CA GLY A 293 -4.81 8.70 -3.56
C GLY A 293 -5.26 7.76 -4.69
N GLY A 294 -5.71 6.55 -4.35
CA GLY A 294 -6.36 5.65 -5.30
C GLY A 294 -7.64 6.27 -5.88
N GLU A 295 -7.76 6.24 -7.21
CA GLU A 295 -8.87 6.81 -7.97
C GLU A 295 -9.29 5.84 -9.08
N PRO A 296 -10.57 5.82 -9.49
CA PRO A 296 -11.04 5.01 -10.61
C PRO A 296 -10.37 5.42 -11.93
N THR A 297 -9.64 4.49 -12.55
CA THR A 297 -8.87 4.69 -13.79
C THR A 297 -9.69 4.50 -15.08
N ALA A 298 -10.91 3.98 -14.99
CA ALA A 298 -11.86 3.75 -16.08
C ALA A 298 -12.28 5.01 -16.89
N THR A 299 -11.79 6.20 -16.53
CA THR A 299 -11.98 7.42 -17.32
C THR A 299 -10.85 7.68 -18.32
N VAL A 300 -9.72 6.95 -18.23
CA VAL A 300 -8.49 7.24 -18.99
C VAL A 300 -8.09 6.08 -19.92
N GLU A 301 -8.20 4.83 -19.48
CA GLU A 301 -7.91 3.64 -20.30
C GLU A 301 -8.86 2.48 -19.96
N ASN A 302 -9.61 2.00 -20.96
CA ASN A 302 -10.54 0.88 -20.82
C ASN A 302 -9.96 -0.38 -21.48
N SER A 303 -9.69 -1.41 -20.69
CA SER A 303 -9.28 -2.71 -21.20
C SER A 303 -9.65 -3.84 -20.24
N PHE A 304 -9.88 -5.04 -20.77
CA PHE A 304 -10.20 -6.21 -19.94
C PHE A 304 -9.11 -6.51 -18.91
N ASP A 305 -7.84 -6.23 -19.22
CA ASP A 305 -6.70 -6.49 -18.32
C ASP A 305 -6.69 -5.54 -17.10
N ILE A 306 -7.42 -4.43 -17.15
CA ILE A 306 -7.47 -3.38 -16.13
C ILE A 306 -8.84 -3.31 -15.43
N ASN A 307 -9.92 -3.57 -16.16
CA ASN A 307 -11.28 -3.41 -15.63
C ASN A 307 -11.95 -4.75 -15.33
N GLY A 308 -11.50 -5.85 -15.94
CA GLY A 308 -12.21 -7.11 -15.92
C GLY A 308 -12.37 -7.72 -14.53
N GLU A 309 -11.34 -7.66 -13.69
CA GLU A 309 -11.43 -8.17 -12.31
C GLU A 309 -12.35 -7.29 -11.46
N SER A 310 -12.13 -5.97 -11.49
CA SER A 310 -12.94 -5.06 -10.69
C SER A 310 -14.41 -5.12 -11.09
N ASP A 311 -14.73 -5.11 -12.39
CA ASP A 311 -16.10 -5.26 -12.86
C ASP A 311 -16.70 -6.60 -12.39
N LEU A 312 -15.92 -7.69 -12.41
CA LEU A 312 -16.38 -9.01 -11.96
C LEU A 312 -16.75 -9.01 -10.46
N ASP A 313 -15.93 -8.39 -9.63
CA ASP A 313 -16.13 -8.31 -8.18
C ASP A 313 -17.41 -7.54 -7.83
N PHE A 314 -17.69 -6.43 -8.54
CA PHE A 314 -18.91 -5.64 -8.33
C PHE A 314 -20.18 -6.34 -8.86
N VAL A 315 -20.13 -7.01 -10.01
CA VAL A 315 -21.36 -7.55 -10.62
C VAL A 315 -21.90 -8.82 -9.94
N HIS A 316 -21.09 -9.52 -9.15
CA HIS A 316 -21.50 -10.73 -8.41
C HIS A 316 -21.96 -10.47 -6.97
N GLN A 317 -22.11 -9.21 -6.57
CA GLN A 317 -22.50 -8.83 -5.20
C GLN A 317 -23.88 -9.34 -4.74
N GLU A 318 -24.81 -9.61 -5.66
CA GLU A 318 -26.20 -10.03 -5.35
C GLU A 318 -26.41 -11.54 -5.25
N ILE A 319 -25.35 -12.33 -5.18
CA ILE A 319 -25.49 -13.76 -4.96
C ILE A 319 -25.70 -14.06 -3.48
N GLY A 320 -25.36 -13.14 -2.57
CA GLY A 320 -25.53 -13.26 -1.12
C GLY A 320 -26.72 -12.50 -0.55
#